data_AF-A0A7S3HAC6-F1
#
_entry.id   AF-A0A7S3HAC6-F1
#
_cell.length_a   1.000
_cell.length_b   1.000
_cell.length_c   1.000
_cell.angle_alpha   90.00
_cell.angle_beta   90.00
_cell.angle_gamma   90.00
#
_symmetry.space_group_name_H-M   'P 1'
#
loop_
_entity.id
_entity.type
_entity.pdbx_description
1 polymer ?
#
loop_
_entity_poly.entity_id
_entity_poly.type
_entity_poly.pdbx_seq_one_letter_code
_entity_poly.pdbx_strand_id
1 'polypeptide(L)'
;DGTISVLTYEPSQAQWRRSVFQAHPCGAQSVSWAPMGKGDAHNNGPPPMRLASGGCDNSVSIWKCDAEVWSQETPLLMQAHTDWVRKVAWRPDGTSTIASGAWDKSVVIWKQEMEGHPWRQLSKISVSGKVEGLAWSVTGSIL
;
A
#
# COMPACT_ATOMS: atom_id res chain seq x y z
N ASP A 1 16.69 -6.35 0.30
CA ASP A 1 16.42 -7.79 0.53
C ASP A 1 14.99 -8.18 0.15
N GLY A 2 14.09 -7.22 -0.06
CA GLY A 2 12.71 -7.52 -0.45
C GLY A 2 11.75 -7.66 0.72
N THR A 3 12.24 -7.52 1.95
CA THR A 3 11.42 -7.63 3.15
C THR A 3 10.82 -6.28 3.54
N ILE A 4 9.72 -6.34 4.27
CA ILE A 4 9.21 -5.20 5.04
C ILE A 4 9.31 -5.57 6.52
N SER A 5 9.85 -4.66 7.31
CA SER A 5 9.86 -4.75 8.77
C SER A 5 8.89 -3.73 9.35
N VAL A 6 7.98 -4.19 10.21
CA VAL A 6 7.07 -3.34 10.99
C VAL A 6 7.56 -3.35 12.43
N LEU A 7 7.85 -2.16 12.96
CA LEU A 7 8.29 -1.97 14.35
C LEU A 7 7.11 -1.46 15.17
N THR A 8 6.71 -2.23 16.18
CA THR A 8 5.60 -1.92 17.08
C THR A 8 6.17 -1.60 18.45
N TYR A 9 5.81 -0.45 19.01
CA TYR A 9 6.18 -0.08 20.37
C TYR A 9 5.16 -0.68 21.35
N GLU A 10 5.64 -1.35 22.39
CA GLU A 10 4.83 -1.94 23.46
C GLU A 10 4.99 -1.11 24.74
N PRO A 11 4.05 -0.19 25.06
CA PRO A 11 4.24 0.76 26.16
C PRO A 11 4.32 0.10 27.54
N SER A 12 3.65 -1.04 27.73
CA SER A 12 3.67 -1.80 28.99
C SER A 12 5.04 -2.39 29.31
N GLN A 13 5.83 -2.70 28.29
CA GLN A 13 7.18 -3.27 28.43
C GLN A 13 8.29 -2.26 28.13
N ALA A 14 7.94 -1.08 27.60
CA ALA A 14 8.88 -0.09 27.07
C ALA A 14 9.88 -0.69 26.06
N GLN A 15 9.39 -1.59 25.20
CA GLN A 15 10.19 -2.31 24.21
C GLN A 15 9.63 -2.14 22.79
N TRP A 16 10.47 -2.43 21.79
CA TRP A 16 10.07 -2.51 20.39
C TRP A 16 10.04 -3.95 19.93
N ARG A 17 8.91 -4.37 19.40
CA ARG A 17 8.76 -5.63 18.69
C ARG A 17 8.93 -5.42 17.19
N ARG A 18 9.58 -6.38 16.52
CA ARG A 18 9.78 -6.38 15.07
C ARG A 18 9.03 -7.54 14.42
N SER A 19 8.11 -7.23 13.52
CA SER A 19 7.50 -8.18 12.60
C SER A 19 8.16 -8.03 11.23
N VAL A 20 8.47 -9.14 10.56
CA VAL A 20 9.13 -9.15 9.24
C VAL A 20 8.41 -10.11 8.32
N PHE A 21 8.17 -9.69 7.08
CA PHE A 21 7.60 -10.53 6.04
C PHE A 21 8.24 -10.22 4.69
N GLN A 22 8.25 -11.22 3.80
CA GLN A 22 8.77 -11.07 2.44
C GLN A 22 7.73 -10.37 1.58
N ALA A 23 8.07 -9.20 1.03
CA ALA A 23 7.12 -8.37 0.30
C ALA A 23 7.35 -8.37 -1.21
N HIS A 24 8.60 -8.17 -1.63
CA HIS A 24 8.96 -8.02 -3.04
C HIS A 24 10.25 -8.79 -3.33
N PRO A 25 10.24 -9.87 -4.15
CA PRO A 25 11.42 -10.70 -4.39
C PRO A 25 12.66 -9.94 -4.89
N CYS A 26 12.45 -8.84 -5.63
CA CYS A 26 13.53 -8.03 -6.21
C CYS A 26 13.87 -6.77 -5.39
N GLY A 27 13.23 -6.56 -4.23
CA GLY A 27 13.42 -5.38 -3.38
C GLY A 27 12.18 -4.52 -3.24
N ALA A 28 11.86 -4.13 -2.01
CA ALA A 28 10.82 -3.17 -1.69
C ALA A 28 11.39 -1.74 -1.73
N GLN A 29 10.69 -0.82 -2.41
CA GLN A 29 11.16 0.55 -2.67
C GLN A 29 10.35 1.62 -1.94
N SER A 30 9.09 1.33 -1.64
CA SER A 30 8.18 2.27 -1.00
C SER A 30 7.14 1.53 -0.18
N VAL A 31 6.74 2.13 0.93
CA VAL A 31 5.62 1.68 1.76
C VAL A 31 4.74 2.88 2.09
N SER A 32 3.43 2.66 2.21
CA SER A 32 2.46 3.68 2.62
C SER A 32 1.37 3.05 3.47
N TRP A 33 1.12 3.62 4.65
CA TRP A 33 0.03 3.19 5.52
C TRP A 33 -1.32 3.58 4.94
N ALA A 34 -2.30 2.68 5.07
CA ALA A 34 -3.68 3.05 4.89
C ALA A 34 -4.12 3.97 6.04
N PRO A 35 -4.95 4.99 5.78
CA PRO A 35 -5.61 5.72 6.85
C PRO A 35 -6.50 4.76 7.65
N MET A 36 -6.75 5.10 8.91
CA MET A 36 -7.73 4.36 9.71
C MET A 36 -9.09 4.42 8.99
N GLY A 37 -9.57 3.28 8.53
CA GLY A 37 -10.88 3.18 7.89
C GLY A 37 -12.02 3.51 8.87
N LYS A 38 -13.22 3.71 8.34
CA LYS A 38 -14.43 3.53 9.16
C LYS A 38 -14.58 2.02 9.38
N GLY A 39 -14.70 1.57 10.63
CA GLY A 39 -14.79 0.15 10.97
C GLY A 39 -15.86 -0.58 10.16
N ASP A 40 -15.66 -1.88 9.95
CA ASP A 40 -16.62 -2.72 9.25
C ASP A 40 -17.97 -2.67 9.99
N ALA A 41 -19.03 -2.22 9.30
CA ALA A 41 -20.37 -2.14 9.90
C ALA A 41 -20.90 -3.49 10.43
N HIS A 42 -20.27 -4.60 10.02
CA HIS A 42 -20.60 -5.96 10.43
C HIS A 42 -19.82 -6.48 11.64
N ASN A 43 -18.72 -5.83 12.04
CA ASN A 43 -17.88 -6.30 13.13
C ASN A 43 -17.52 -5.10 14.00
N ASN A 44 -18.02 -5.04 15.23
CA ASN A 44 -17.84 -3.94 16.20
C ASN A 44 -16.37 -3.66 16.62
N GLY A 45 -15.39 -4.16 15.88
CA GLY A 45 -13.96 -3.94 16.07
C GLY A 45 -13.40 -2.85 15.16
N PRO A 46 -12.17 -2.38 15.43
CA PRO A 46 -11.48 -1.47 14.52
C PRO A 46 -11.25 -2.16 13.16
N PRO A 47 -11.23 -1.41 12.05
CA PRO A 47 -10.87 -1.99 10.77
C PRO A 47 -9.43 -2.52 10.84
N PRO A 48 -9.11 -3.57 10.08
CA PRO A 48 -7.77 -4.13 10.09
C PRO A 48 -6.76 -3.10 9.58
N MET A 49 -5.56 -3.09 10.16
CA MET A 49 -4.49 -2.22 9.70
C MET A 49 -4.02 -2.67 8.32
N ARG A 50 -3.85 -1.73 7.40
CA ARG A 50 -3.36 -2.02 6.04
C ARG A 50 -2.17 -1.15 5.66
N LEU A 51 -1.33 -1.71 4.79
CA LEU A 51 -0.13 -1.08 4.24
C LEU A 51 -0.05 -1.41 2.74
N ALA A 52 0.28 -0.42 1.91
CA ALA A 52 0.68 -0.65 0.51
C ALA A 52 2.20 -0.66 0.39
N SER A 53 2.71 -1.47 -0.53
CA SER A 53 4.12 -1.48 -0.90
C SER A 53 4.31 -1.57 -2.41
N GLY A 54 5.40 -0.95 -2.89
CA GLY A 54 5.86 -1.07 -4.28
C GLY A 54 7.29 -1.58 -4.33
N GLY A 55 7.62 -2.35 -5.37
CA GLY A 55 8.92 -3.00 -5.51
C GLY A 55 9.56 -2.92 -6.89
N CYS A 56 10.81 -3.41 -6.95
CA CYS A 56 11.59 -3.57 -8.18
C CYS A 56 11.12 -4.77 -9.04
N ASP A 57 10.17 -5.56 -8.52
CA ASP A 57 9.47 -6.64 -9.22
C ASP A 57 8.27 -6.12 -10.04
N ASN A 58 8.17 -4.79 -10.20
CA ASN A 58 7.14 -4.08 -10.92
C ASN A 58 5.71 -4.28 -10.37
N SER A 59 5.61 -4.77 -9.12
CA SER A 59 4.35 -5.07 -8.46
C SER A 59 3.99 -4.02 -7.41
N VAL A 60 2.70 -3.92 -7.14
CA VAL A 60 2.16 -3.25 -5.96
C VAL A 60 1.46 -4.30 -5.12
N SER A 61 1.75 -4.32 -3.83
CA SER A 61 1.17 -5.26 -2.87
C SER A 61 0.43 -4.51 -1.77
N ILE A 62 -0.68 -5.10 -1.33
CA ILE A 62 -1.43 -4.62 -0.18
C ILE A 62 -1.32 -5.67 0.91
N TRP A 63 -1.06 -5.21 2.13
CA TRP A 63 -0.83 -6.04 3.30
C TRP A 63 -1.88 -5.70 4.34
N LYS A 64 -2.49 -6.73 4.92
CA LYS A 64 -3.45 -6.63 6.01
C LYS A 64 -2.84 -7.25 7.26
N CYS A 65 -2.98 -6.57 8.38
CA CYS A 65 -2.61 -7.06 9.69
C CYS A 65 -3.87 -7.43 10.45
N ASP A 66 -4.02 -8.71 10.78
CA ASP A 66 -5.09 -9.22 11.64
C ASP A 66 -4.46 -9.96 12.82
N ALA A 67 -4.87 -9.61 14.04
CA ALA A 67 -4.28 -10.14 15.28
C ALA A 67 -2.73 -10.20 15.26
N GLU A 68 -2.09 -9.11 14.81
CA GLU A 68 -0.62 -8.96 14.68
C GLU A 68 0.06 -9.85 13.64
N VAL A 69 -0.71 -10.58 12.83
CA VAL A 69 -0.23 -11.39 11.73
C VAL A 69 -0.40 -10.62 10.42
N TRP A 70 0.72 -10.37 9.74
CA TRP A 70 0.72 -9.73 8.43
C TRP A 70 0.50 -10.78 7.34
N SER A 71 -0.50 -10.53 6.50
CA SER A 71 -0.79 -11.32 5.31
C SER A 71 -1.01 -10.40 4.11
N GLN A 72 -0.77 -10.93 2.92
CA GLN A 72 -0.98 -10.19 1.67
C GLN A 72 -2.45 -10.27 1.28
N GLU A 73 -3.06 -9.13 0.95
CA GLU A 73 -4.38 -9.12 0.33
C GLU A 73 -4.28 -9.57 -1.13
N THR A 74 -5.19 -10.47 -1.52
CA THR A 74 -5.28 -10.98 -2.88
C THR A 74 -6.49 -10.39 -3.62
N PRO A 75 -6.38 -10.13 -4.94
CA PRO A 75 -5.23 -10.41 -5.79
C PRO A 75 -4.13 -9.35 -5.68
N LEU A 76 -2.87 -9.80 -5.85
CA LEU A 76 -1.74 -8.91 -6.10
C LEU A 76 -2.04 -8.03 -7.32
N LEU A 77 -1.56 -6.78 -7.29
CA LEU A 77 -1.42 -5.98 -8.49
C LEU A 77 -0.13 -6.39 -9.22
N MET A 78 -0.10 -7.65 -9.66
CA MET A 78 1.01 -8.20 -10.45
C MET A 78 1.10 -7.44 -11.76
N GLN A 79 2.32 -7.04 -12.14
CA GLN A 79 2.57 -6.21 -13.33
C GLN A 79 1.79 -4.89 -13.31
N ALA A 80 1.64 -4.28 -12.13
CA ALA A 80 1.09 -2.93 -12.00
C ALA A 80 1.80 -1.93 -12.94
N HIS A 81 3.10 -2.11 -13.12
CA HIS A 81 3.95 -1.30 -13.98
C HIS A 81 4.85 -2.18 -14.87
N THR A 82 5.44 -1.59 -15.90
CA THR A 82 6.42 -2.29 -16.78
C THR A 82 7.87 -2.05 -16.36
N ASP A 83 8.10 -1.26 -15.32
CA ASP A 83 9.40 -0.95 -14.73
C ASP A 83 9.21 -0.73 -13.21
N TRP A 84 10.29 -0.47 -12.48
CA TRP A 84 10.30 -0.41 -11.02
C TRP A 84 9.26 0.54 -10.45
N VAL A 85 8.46 0.05 -9.51
CA VAL A 85 7.53 0.87 -8.74
C VAL A 85 8.33 1.64 -7.70
N ARG A 86 8.58 2.91 -7.99
CA ARG A 86 9.44 3.74 -7.15
C ARG A 86 8.70 4.27 -5.93
N LYS A 87 7.41 4.57 -6.09
CA LYS A 87 6.56 5.13 -5.03
C LYS A 87 5.15 4.56 -5.05
N VAL A 88 4.60 4.43 -3.85
CA VAL A 88 3.19 4.18 -3.59
C VAL A 88 2.68 5.17 -2.56
N ALA A 89 1.46 5.66 -2.72
CA ALA A 89 0.83 6.61 -1.80
C ALA A 89 -0.64 6.23 -1.60
N TRP A 90 -1.01 5.95 -0.35
CA TRP A 90 -2.39 5.72 0.02
C TRP A 90 -3.12 7.05 0.18
N ARG A 91 -4.33 7.13 -0.34
CA ARG A 91 -5.17 8.33 -0.22
C ARG A 91 -5.63 8.50 1.25
N PRO A 92 -5.47 9.68 1.88
CA PRO A 92 -5.74 9.84 3.31
C PRO A 92 -7.22 10.02 3.66
N ASP A 93 -8.12 10.01 2.68
CA ASP A 93 -9.55 10.35 2.85
C ASP A 93 -10.42 9.22 3.43
N GLY A 94 -9.80 8.13 3.89
CA GLY A 94 -10.47 6.95 4.41
C GLY A 94 -11.04 6.02 3.32
N THR A 95 -10.78 6.30 2.04
CA THR A 95 -11.12 5.39 0.95
C THR A 95 -10.01 4.39 0.68
N SER A 96 -10.37 3.21 0.15
CA SER A 96 -9.40 2.24 -0.37
C SER A 96 -8.93 2.64 -1.75
N THR A 97 -8.24 3.79 -1.83
CA THR A 97 -7.63 4.33 -3.05
C THR A 97 -6.13 4.50 -2.85
N ILE A 98 -5.34 4.03 -3.80
CA ILE A 98 -3.88 4.19 -3.80
C ILE A 98 -3.40 4.73 -5.15
N ALA A 99 -2.27 5.41 -5.14
CA ALA A 99 -1.52 5.77 -6.33
C ALA A 99 -0.18 5.04 -6.33
N SER A 100 0.23 4.54 -7.49
CA SER A 100 1.57 3.99 -7.72
C SER A 100 2.26 4.71 -8.87
N GLY A 101 3.56 4.93 -8.72
CA GLY A 101 4.38 5.68 -9.67
C GLY A 101 5.66 4.92 -9.95
N ALA A 102 5.99 4.80 -11.23
CA ALA A 102 7.11 3.99 -11.68
C ALA A 102 8.01 4.69 -12.68
N TRP A 103 9.13 4.02 -12.98
CA TRP A 103 10.08 4.43 -14.01
C TRP A 103 9.60 4.16 -15.44
N ASP A 104 8.49 3.44 -15.61
CA ASP A 104 7.76 3.30 -16.87
C ASP A 104 7.05 4.59 -17.31
N LYS A 105 7.27 5.67 -16.55
CA LYS A 105 6.73 7.01 -16.78
C LYS A 105 5.21 7.03 -16.69
N SER A 106 4.64 6.18 -15.83
CA SER A 106 3.22 6.19 -15.54
C SER A 106 2.91 6.30 -14.05
N VAL A 107 1.78 6.95 -13.78
CA VAL A 107 1.09 6.93 -12.50
C VAL A 107 -0.18 6.11 -12.68
N VAL A 108 -0.41 5.14 -11.81
CA VAL A 108 -1.61 4.30 -11.84
C VAL A 108 -2.40 4.53 -10.56
N ILE A 109 -3.70 4.79 -10.72
CA ILE A 109 -4.64 4.94 -9.61
C ILE A 109 -5.42 3.64 -9.47
N TRP A 110 -5.42 3.08 -8.27
CA TRP A 110 -6.12 1.86 -7.94
C TRP A 110 -7.18 2.13 -6.89
N LYS A 111 -8.32 1.46 -7.02
CA LYS A 111 -9.40 1.52 -6.03
C LYS A 111 -9.98 0.15 -5.77
N GLN A 112 -10.31 -0.09 -4.50
CA GLN A 112 -11.13 -1.20 -4.06
C GLN A 112 -12.49 -0.63 -3.61
N GLU A 113 -13.58 -1.12 -4.20
CA GLU A 113 -14.92 -0.58 -3.92
C GLU A 113 -15.43 -0.95 -2.52
N MET A 114 -15.12 -2.16 -2.04
CA MET A 114 -15.48 -2.65 -0.70
C MET A 114 -14.40 -3.59 -0.17
N GLU A 115 -14.32 -3.77 1.14
CA GLU A 115 -13.41 -4.74 1.74
C GLU A 115 -13.62 -6.15 1.13
N GLY A 116 -12.52 -6.82 0.79
CA GLY A 116 -12.53 -8.13 0.13
C GLY A 116 -12.80 -8.09 -1.38
N HIS A 117 -13.22 -6.96 -1.95
CA HIS A 117 -13.35 -6.83 -3.40
C HIS A 117 -11.97 -6.70 -4.07
N PRO A 118 -11.82 -7.11 -5.33
CA PRO A 118 -10.56 -6.95 -6.04
C PRO A 118 -10.23 -5.46 -6.26
N TRP A 119 -8.96 -5.11 -6.12
CA TRP A 119 -8.44 -3.81 -6.53
C TRP A 119 -8.53 -3.67 -8.05
N ARG A 120 -8.97 -2.50 -8.51
CA ARG A 120 -9.12 -2.19 -9.94
C ARG A 120 -8.32 -0.96 -10.31
N GLN A 121 -7.72 -1.01 -11.49
CA GLN A 121 -7.11 0.16 -12.11
C GLN A 121 -8.23 1.13 -12.52
N LEU A 122 -8.27 2.30 -11.86
CA LEU A 122 -9.17 3.38 -12.24
C LEU A 122 -8.60 4.20 -13.40
N SER A 123 -7.29 4.44 -13.39
CA SER A 123 -6.64 5.30 -14.38
C SER A 123 -5.17 4.94 -14.48
N LYS A 124 -4.62 5.06 -15.69
CA LYS A 124 -3.19 5.03 -15.96
C LYS A 124 -2.83 6.30 -16.72
N ILE A 125 -1.96 7.10 -16.13
CA ILE A 125 -1.62 8.43 -16.59
C ILE A 125 -0.15 8.42 -16.98
N SER A 126 0.14 8.70 -18.25
CA SER A 126 1.51 8.83 -18.73
C SER A 126 2.06 10.21 -18.42
N VAL A 127 3.30 10.25 -17.93
CA VAL A 127 4.07 11.48 -17.68
C VAL A 127 5.33 11.49 -18.55
N SER A 128 5.99 12.63 -18.71
CA SER A 128 7.16 12.76 -19.59
C SER A 128 8.44 12.11 -19.04
N GLY A 129 8.54 12.04 -17.70
CA GLY A 129 9.71 11.55 -16.97
C GLY A 129 9.42 10.38 -16.06
N LYS A 130 10.47 9.86 -15.42
CA LYS A 130 10.33 8.84 -14.37
C LYS A 130 9.60 9.43 -13.17
N VAL A 131 8.71 8.65 -12.57
CA VAL A 131 8.03 9.07 -11.34
C VAL A 131 8.90 8.73 -10.14
N GLU A 132 9.52 9.74 -9.53
CA GLU A 132 10.38 9.56 -8.34
C GLU A 132 9.64 9.79 -7.01
N GLY A 133 8.54 10.54 -7.07
CA GLY A 133 7.77 11.03 -5.92
C GLY A 133 6.27 10.98 -6.19
N LEU A 134 5.48 10.66 -5.17
CA LEU A 134 4.02 10.76 -5.16
C LEU A 134 3.56 11.11 -3.75
N ALA A 135 2.60 12.01 -3.60
CA ALA A 135 1.98 12.32 -2.32
C ALA A 135 0.56 12.85 -2.52
N TRP A 136 -0.41 12.27 -1.83
CA TRP A 136 -1.75 12.85 -1.79
C TRP A 136 -1.75 14.11 -0.92
N SER A 137 -2.52 15.12 -1.33
CA SER A 137 -2.93 16.19 -0.41
C SER A 137 -3.69 15.61 0.77
N VAL A 138 -3.70 16.33 1.89
CA VAL A 138 -4.40 15.90 3.12
C VAL A 138 -5.91 15.72 2.88
N THR A 139 -6.48 16.47 1.94
CA THR A 139 -7.88 16.33 1.52
C THR A 139 -8.13 15.12 0.61
N GLY A 140 -7.06 14.51 0.07
CA GLY A 140 -7.12 13.44 -0.91
C GLY A 140 -7.63 13.89 -2.29
N SER A 141 -7.84 15.18 -2.55
CA SER A 141 -8.36 15.65 -3.84
C SER A 141 -7.26 15.91 -4.88
N ILE A 142 -6.00 15.98 -4.45
CA ILE A 142 -4.83 16.26 -5.30
C ILE A 142 -3.79 15.16 -5.02
N LEU A 143 -3.13 14.71 -6.08
CA LEU A 143 -2.01 13.77 -6.06
C LEU A 143 -0.74 14.43 -6.59
#